data_AF-A0A4P5Z4Q3-F1
#
_entry.id   AF-A0A4P5Z4Q3-F1
#
_cell.length_a   1.000
_cell.length_b   1.000
_cell.length_c   1.000
_cell.angle_alpha   90.00
_cell.angle_beta   90.00
_cell.angle_gamma   90.00
#
_symmetry.space_group_name_H-M   'P 1'
#
loop_
_entity.id
_entity.type
_entity.pdbx_description
1 polymer ?
#
loop_
_entity_poly.entity_id
_entity_poly.type
_entity_poly.pdbx_seq_one_letter_code
_entity_poly.pdbx_strand_id
1 'polypeptide(L)'
;MVQLGLTQAAMFRADGEVVQAADALYKKCILVERGSFRPVTKVTLDMLKCAKAQFVQEPKVKDEEIMVLMEMTMRNLTTESGIDAKDFLDRVDILSALGQTVLISNFGEFHRLAAYLFRCTKKMIGISMGVPTLQSIFDEKYYLDLEGGILESFGRLFKNDLKLYVYPLLEAKTGSLITAGNLRVAPHLRHLYAYLLENRLIEGMRDFDEANLAILSRDVLARIRAGDDSWEEMVPPVVALMIKARQLFNYQPSVPVAAPVRELQMAG
;
A
#
# COMPACT_ATOMS: atom_id res chain seq x y z
N MET A 1 -10.33 6.34 -17.20
CA MET A 1 -10.34 7.76 -16.78
C MET A 1 -8.99 8.21 -16.24
N VAL A 2 -8.44 7.59 -15.20
CA VAL A 2 -7.11 7.96 -14.64
C VAL A 2 -6.00 7.80 -15.68
N GLN A 3 -5.95 6.65 -16.38
CA GLN A 3 -4.99 6.40 -17.46
C GLN A 3 -5.08 7.43 -18.61
N LEU A 4 -6.27 7.95 -18.88
CA LEU A 4 -6.50 8.93 -19.95
C LEU A 4 -6.22 10.37 -19.49
N GLY A 5 -5.75 10.57 -18.24
CA GLY A 5 -5.52 11.91 -17.67
C GLY A 5 -6.79 12.70 -17.37
N LEU A 6 -7.97 12.11 -17.55
CA LEU A 6 -9.28 12.77 -17.38
C LEU A 6 -9.65 12.96 -15.90
N THR A 7 -9.00 12.22 -14.99
CA THR A 7 -9.11 12.41 -13.54
C THR A 7 -7.78 12.05 -12.88
N GLN A 8 -7.46 12.69 -11.76
CA GLN A 8 -6.24 12.42 -11.00
C GLN A 8 -6.36 11.17 -10.10
N ALA A 9 -7.59 10.76 -9.78
CA ALA A 9 -7.86 9.56 -9.01
C ALA A 9 -9.23 8.93 -9.31
N ALA A 10 -9.35 7.64 -9.05
CA ALA A 10 -10.61 6.88 -9.07
C ALA A 10 -10.70 6.05 -7.79
N MET A 11 -11.90 5.91 -7.22
CA MET A 11 -12.09 5.19 -5.97
C MET A 11 -13.16 4.11 -6.11
N PHE A 12 -12.87 2.95 -5.54
CA PHE A 12 -13.69 1.75 -5.59
C PHE A 12 -13.98 1.34 -4.16
N ARG A 13 -15.25 1.27 -3.80
CA ARG A 13 -15.69 0.77 -2.50
C ARG A 13 -15.59 -0.76 -2.48
N ALA A 14 -15.62 -1.33 -1.29
CA ALA A 14 -15.51 -2.78 -1.10
C ALA A 14 -16.66 -3.59 -1.75
N ASP A 15 -17.79 -2.95 -2.01
CA ASP A 15 -18.93 -3.51 -2.76
C ASP A 15 -18.76 -3.43 -4.28
N GLY A 16 -17.64 -2.89 -4.76
CA GLY A 16 -17.33 -2.70 -6.18
C GLY A 16 -17.87 -1.39 -6.77
N GLU A 17 -18.57 -0.56 -5.99
CA GLU A 17 -19.10 0.71 -6.46
C GLU A 17 -17.95 1.70 -6.75
N VAL A 18 -17.98 2.29 -7.95
CA VAL A 18 -17.07 3.39 -8.32
C VAL A 18 -17.67 4.69 -7.82
N VAL A 19 -16.94 5.39 -6.94
CA VAL A 19 -17.43 6.61 -6.29
C VAL A 19 -16.50 7.81 -6.51
N GLN A 20 -17.09 9.00 -6.41
CA GLN A 20 -16.33 10.24 -6.36
C GLN A 20 -15.62 10.36 -5.01
N ALA A 21 -14.29 10.32 -5.05
CA ALA A 21 -13.45 10.35 -3.86
C ALA A 21 -13.63 11.61 -3.01
N ALA A 22 -13.85 12.79 -3.61
CA ALA A 22 -14.07 14.01 -2.84
C ALA A 22 -15.29 13.90 -1.91
N ASP A 23 -16.37 13.28 -2.38
CA ASP A 23 -17.62 13.17 -1.63
C ASP A 23 -17.51 12.08 -0.55
N ALA A 24 -16.98 10.92 -0.93
CA ALA A 24 -16.87 9.78 -0.03
C ALA A 24 -15.83 9.98 1.09
N LEU A 25 -14.86 10.89 0.90
CA LEU A 25 -13.86 11.26 1.90
C LEU A 25 -14.23 12.51 2.71
N TYR A 26 -15.28 13.22 2.31
CA TYR A 26 -15.68 14.48 2.95
C TYR A 26 -15.99 14.28 4.44
N LYS A 27 -15.41 15.14 5.29
CA LYS A 27 -15.55 15.12 6.76
C LYS A 27 -15.10 13.82 7.45
N LYS A 28 -14.35 12.95 6.78
CA LYS A 28 -13.79 11.73 7.39
C LYS A 28 -12.31 11.88 7.68
N CYS A 29 -11.86 11.31 8.79
CA CYS A 29 -10.45 10.99 9.00
C CYS A 29 -10.03 9.92 7.99
N ILE A 30 -8.81 9.99 7.49
CA ILE A 30 -8.34 9.08 6.44
C ILE A 30 -7.11 8.34 6.93
N LEU A 31 -7.10 7.02 6.81
CA LEU A 31 -5.89 6.21 6.96
C LEU A 31 -5.57 5.57 5.62
N VAL A 32 -4.38 5.81 5.09
CA VAL A 32 -3.97 5.29 3.78
C VAL A 32 -2.82 4.31 3.94
N GLU A 33 -2.93 3.15 3.32
CA GLU A 33 -1.80 2.24 3.05
C GLU A 33 -1.52 2.25 1.55
N ARG A 34 -0.31 2.64 1.14
CA ARG A 34 0.08 2.65 -0.28
C ARG A 34 0.86 1.39 -0.61
N GLY A 35 0.45 0.67 -1.65
CA GLY A 35 1.13 -0.55 -2.06
C GLY A 35 0.93 -0.92 -3.52
N SER A 36 1.76 -1.84 -4.02
CA SER A 36 1.50 -2.53 -5.29
C SER A 36 0.41 -3.60 -5.16
N PHE A 37 0.24 -4.14 -3.95
CA PHE A 37 -0.68 -5.23 -3.60
C PHE A 37 -0.58 -6.42 -4.57
N ARG A 38 0.66 -6.84 -4.86
CA ARG A 38 0.96 -7.88 -5.86
C ARG A 38 1.70 -9.10 -5.26
N PRO A 39 1.00 -9.99 -4.52
CA PRO A 39 -0.33 -9.80 -3.95
C PRO A 39 -0.29 -8.95 -2.67
N VAL A 40 -1.45 -8.62 -2.12
CA VAL A 40 -1.58 -8.21 -0.72
C VAL A 40 -1.20 -9.38 0.19
N THR A 41 -0.42 -9.11 1.23
CA THR A 41 0.16 -10.11 2.12
C THR A 41 -0.26 -9.91 3.57
N LYS A 42 0.04 -10.86 4.45
CA LYS A 42 -0.22 -10.72 5.90
C LYS A 42 0.49 -9.51 6.50
N VAL A 43 1.73 -9.22 6.08
CA VAL A 43 2.45 -8.01 6.55
C VAL A 43 1.75 -6.71 6.18
N THR A 44 1.10 -6.62 5.01
CA THR A 44 0.31 -5.44 4.64
C THR A 44 -0.88 -5.25 5.59
N LEU A 45 -1.58 -6.35 5.93
CA LEU A 45 -2.73 -6.26 6.83
C LEU A 45 -2.33 -5.98 8.27
N ASP A 46 -1.20 -6.53 8.72
CA ASP A 46 -0.68 -6.26 10.05
C ASP A 46 -0.22 -4.81 10.18
N MET A 47 0.48 -4.30 9.16
CA MET A 47 0.83 -2.89 9.06
C MET A 47 -0.39 -1.97 9.16
N LEU A 48 -1.43 -2.26 8.38
CA LEU A 48 -2.68 -1.49 8.42
C LEU A 48 -3.37 -1.57 9.79
N LYS A 49 -3.37 -2.75 10.42
CA LYS A 49 -3.93 -2.97 11.77
C LYS A 49 -3.18 -2.14 12.81
N CYS A 50 -1.85 -2.20 12.84
CA CYS A 50 -1.01 -1.42 13.76
C CYS A 50 -1.20 0.08 13.56
N ALA A 51 -1.17 0.54 12.30
CA ALA A 51 -1.40 1.94 11.97
C ALA A 51 -2.78 2.41 12.45
N LYS A 52 -3.84 1.63 12.20
CA LYS A 52 -5.20 1.94 12.65
C LYS A 52 -5.28 1.98 14.17
N ALA A 53 -4.67 1.03 14.87
CA ALA A 53 -4.67 0.97 16.33
C ALA A 53 -4.02 2.20 16.97
N GLN A 54 -2.98 2.78 16.35
CA GLN A 54 -2.38 4.04 16.82
C GLN A 54 -3.18 5.26 16.36
N PHE A 55 -3.69 5.27 15.12
CA PHE A 55 -4.44 6.39 14.55
C PHE A 55 -5.73 6.71 15.30
N VAL A 56 -6.46 5.69 15.78
CA VAL A 56 -7.67 5.89 16.59
C VAL A 56 -7.41 6.54 17.96
N GLN A 57 -6.15 6.54 18.43
CA GLN A 57 -5.76 7.14 19.70
C GLN A 57 -5.47 8.64 19.57
N GLU A 58 -5.40 9.16 18.34
CA GLU A 58 -5.16 10.58 18.12
C GLU A 58 -6.36 11.41 18.60
N PRO A 59 -6.14 12.49 19.38
CA PRO A 59 -7.22 13.33 19.87
C PRO A 59 -8.12 13.89 18.75
N LYS A 60 -7.55 14.12 17.56
CA LYS A 60 -8.25 14.64 16.37
C LYS A 60 -9.05 13.59 15.60
N VAL A 61 -8.92 12.32 15.96
CA VAL A 61 -9.61 11.18 15.34
C VAL A 61 -10.69 10.61 16.27
N LYS A 62 -10.63 10.96 17.56
CA LYS A 62 -11.62 10.54 18.54
C LYS A 62 -13.04 10.95 18.09
N ASP A 63 -13.95 9.98 18.11
CA ASP A 63 -15.36 10.13 17.72
C ASP A 63 -15.57 10.54 16.24
N GLU A 64 -14.53 10.49 15.40
CA GLU A 64 -14.62 10.75 13.97
C GLU A 64 -14.80 9.47 13.16
N GLU A 65 -15.48 9.58 12.02
CA GLU A 65 -15.54 8.48 11.05
C GLU A 65 -14.19 8.33 10.35
N ILE A 66 -13.66 7.11 10.30
CA ILE A 66 -12.39 6.78 9.65
C ILE A 66 -12.64 6.04 8.34
N MET A 67 -12.17 6.60 7.24
CA MET A 67 -12.06 5.91 5.96
C MET A 67 -10.66 5.30 5.82
N VAL A 68 -10.60 3.99 5.67
CA VAL A 68 -9.36 3.28 5.35
C VAL A 68 -9.25 3.11 3.83
N LEU A 69 -8.12 3.50 3.26
CA LEU A 69 -7.85 3.44 1.84
C LEU A 69 -6.62 2.61 1.53
N MET A 70 -6.77 1.67 0.60
CA MET A 70 -5.66 0.97 -0.04
C MET A 70 -5.32 1.72 -1.32
N GLU A 71 -4.20 2.44 -1.34
CA GLU A 71 -3.82 3.28 -2.47
C GLU A 71 -2.86 2.57 -3.42
N MET A 72 -3.26 2.48 -4.69
CA MET A 72 -2.42 1.98 -5.79
C MET A 72 -2.08 3.13 -6.75
N THR A 73 -0.79 3.40 -6.91
CA THR A 73 -0.36 4.41 -7.89
C THR A 73 -0.32 3.83 -9.29
N MET A 74 -0.59 4.64 -10.31
CA MET A 74 -0.42 4.26 -11.72
C MET A 74 1.03 3.85 -12.04
N ARG A 75 2.04 4.35 -11.31
CA ARG A 75 3.44 3.91 -11.48
C ARG A 75 3.60 2.42 -11.15
N ASN A 76 2.83 1.90 -10.20
CA ASN A 76 2.82 0.47 -9.83
C ASN A 76 2.07 -0.40 -10.86
N LEU A 77 1.46 0.22 -11.87
CA LEU A 77 0.66 -0.42 -12.92
C LEU A 77 1.35 -0.40 -14.28
N THR A 78 2.37 0.45 -14.46
CA THR A 78 3.13 0.54 -15.69
C THR A 78 4.18 -0.57 -15.74
N THR A 79 4.05 -1.45 -16.73
CA THR A 79 5.09 -2.41 -17.13
C THR A 79 5.82 -1.91 -18.38
N GLU A 80 6.92 -2.56 -18.77
CA GLU A 80 7.60 -2.27 -20.05
C GLU A 80 6.65 -2.40 -21.26
N SER A 81 5.60 -3.22 -21.16
CA SER A 81 4.56 -3.41 -22.18
C SER A 81 3.31 -2.53 -22.00
N GLY A 82 3.34 -1.54 -21.10
CA GLY A 82 2.21 -0.65 -20.81
C GLY A 82 1.43 -1.03 -19.55
N ILE A 83 0.20 -0.50 -19.42
CA ILE A 83 -0.67 -0.74 -18.26
C ILE A 83 -1.42 -2.06 -18.45
N ASP A 84 -1.22 -3.01 -17.54
CA ASP A 84 -2.00 -4.25 -17.48
C ASP A 84 -3.30 -4.00 -16.71
N ALA A 85 -4.35 -3.64 -17.45
CA ALA A 85 -5.66 -3.34 -16.87
C ALA A 85 -6.31 -4.57 -16.22
N LYS A 86 -5.96 -5.79 -16.65
CA LYS A 86 -6.52 -7.01 -16.06
C LYS A 86 -5.88 -7.29 -14.70
N ASP A 87 -4.55 -7.34 -14.64
CA ASP A 87 -3.81 -7.54 -13.39
C ASP A 87 -4.21 -6.47 -12.35
N PHE A 88 -4.52 -5.25 -12.81
CA PHE A 88 -5.08 -4.20 -11.97
C PHE A 88 -6.47 -4.50 -11.39
N LEU A 89 -7.45 -4.86 -12.22
CA LEU A 89 -8.80 -5.18 -11.75
C LEU A 89 -8.79 -6.40 -10.82
N ASP A 90 -7.93 -7.39 -11.12
CA ASP A 90 -7.73 -8.55 -10.25
C ASP A 90 -7.24 -8.14 -8.84
N ARG A 91 -6.36 -7.12 -8.75
CA ARG A 91 -5.92 -6.56 -7.46
C ARG A 91 -7.05 -5.80 -6.75
N VAL A 92 -7.87 -5.03 -7.47
CA VAL A 92 -9.04 -4.35 -6.90
C VAL A 92 -10.03 -5.38 -6.33
N ASP A 93 -10.29 -6.45 -7.06
CA ASP A 93 -11.17 -7.53 -6.63
C ASP A 93 -10.65 -8.22 -5.36
N ILE A 94 -9.35 -8.51 -5.28
CA ILE A 94 -8.74 -9.10 -4.08
C ILE A 94 -8.92 -8.17 -2.87
N LEU A 95 -8.64 -6.88 -3.03
CA LEU A 95 -8.76 -5.91 -1.94
C LEU A 95 -10.23 -5.72 -1.53
N SER A 96 -11.14 -5.73 -2.48
CA SER A 96 -12.59 -5.64 -2.24
C SER A 96 -13.11 -6.86 -1.48
N ALA A 97 -12.63 -8.08 -1.82
CA ALA A 97 -12.93 -9.30 -1.08
C ALA A 97 -12.41 -9.29 0.37
N LEU A 98 -11.41 -8.45 0.67
CA LEU A 98 -10.92 -8.16 2.03
C LEU A 98 -11.67 -7.01 2.70
N GLY A 99 -12.75 -6.52 2.12
CA GLY A 99 -13.54 -5.41 2.63
C GLY A 99 -12.85 -4.04 2.52
N GLN A 100 -11.82 -3.91 1.69
CA GLN A 100 -11.03 -2.68 1.59
C GLN A 100 -11.57 -1.74 0.52
N THR A 101 -11.56 -0.44 0.80
CA THR A 101 -11.78 0.60 -0.21
C THR A 101 -10.47 0.91 -0.92
N VAL A 102 -10.49 0.95 -2.24
CA VAL A 102 -9.29 1.14 -3.07
C VAL A 102 -9.30 2.53 -3.69
N LEU A 103 -8.21 3.27 -3.51
CA LEU A 103 -7.94 4.52 -4.22
C LEU A 103 -6.88 4.26 -5.29
N ILE A 104 -7.17 4.63 -6.53
CA ILE A 104 -6.19 4.57 -7.61
C ILE A 104 -5.82 5.98 -7.98
N SER A 105 -4.52 6.26 -7.96
CA SER A 105 -4.03 7.62 -8.15
C SER A 105 -2.89 7.70 -9.15
N ASN A 106 -2.70 8.89 -9.74
CA ASN A 106 -1.49 9.20 -10.49
C ASN A 106 -0.47 9.99 -9.64
N PHE A 107 -0.51 9.84 -8.31
CA PHE A 107 0.36 10.58 -7.39
C PHE A 107 1.60 9.75 -7.04
N GLY A 108 2.68 9.96 -7.78
CA GLY A 108 3.96 9.32 -7.50
C GLY A 108 4.49 9.69 -6.10
N GLU A 109 4.60 10.98 -5.84
CA GLU A 109 5.15 11.53 -4.60
C GLU A 109 4.08 11.66 -3.52
N PHE A 110 4.42 11.37 -2.26
CA PHE A 110 3.48 11.43 -1.14
C PHE A 110 2.95 12.85 -0.89
N HIS A 111 3.73 13.91 -1.13
CA HIS A 111 3.24 15.28 -0.99
C HIS A 111 2.09 15.59 -1.98
N ARG A 112 2.07 14.95 -3.16
CA ARG A 112 0.98 15.11 -4.14
C ARG A 112 -0.27 14.35 -3.70
N LEU A 113 -0.11 13.14 -3.16
CA LEU A 113 -1.21 12.39 -2.54
C LEU A 113 -1.82 13.17 -1.36
N ALA A 114 -0.98 13.68 -0.46
CA ALA A 114 -1.43 14.49 0.67
C ALA A 114 -2.18 15.74 0.21
N ALA A 115 -1.62 16.49 -0.75
CA ALA A 115 -2.27 17.67 -1.32
C ALA A 115 -3.64 17.34 -1.94
N TYR A 116 -3.81 16.17 -2.54
CA TYR A 116 -5.10 15.69 -3.03
C TYR A 116 -6.08 15.43 -1.88
N LEU A 117 -5.69 14.63 -0.88
CA LEU A 117 -6.55 14.28 0.24
C LEU A 117 -6.95 15.51 1.08
N PHE A 118 -6.06 16.50 1.24
CA PHE A 118 -6.37 17.77 1.91
C PHE A 118 -7.41 18.64 1.19
N ARG A 119 -7.68 18.36 -0.10
CA ARG A 119 -8.81 18.97 -0.82
C ARG A 119 -10.11 18.22 -0.55
N CYS A 120 -10.05 16.92 -0.30
CA CYS A 120 -11.22 16.08 -0.02
C CYS A 120 -11.71 16.21 1.43
N THR A 121 -10.80 16.34 2.40
CA THR A 121 -11.16 16.46 3.82
C THR A 121 -10.31 17.50 4.54
N LYS A 122 -10.82 17.99 5.67
CA LYS A 122 -10.10 18.82 6.65
C LYS A 122 -9.77 18.07 7.94
N LYS A 123 -10.17 16.81 8.03
CA LYS A 123 -9.89 15.93 9.17
C LYS A 123 -8.47 15.35 9.07
N MET A 124 -8.03 14.73 10.15
CA MET A 124 -6.69 14.15 10.24
C MET A 124 -6.47 13.04 9.22
N ILE A 125 -5.24 12.96 8.71
CA ILE A 125 -4.79 11.95 7.75
C ILE A 125 -3.62 11.16 8.33
N GLY A 126 -3.72 9.84 8.33
CA GLY A 126 -2.62 8.92 8.58
C GLY A 126 -2.15 8.29 7.28
N ILE A 127 -0.84 8.16 7.10
CA ILE A 127 -0.26 7.34 6.03
C ILE A 127 0.60 6.25 6.66
N SER A 128 0.22 5.02 6.40
CA SER A 128 0.92 3.80 6.80
C SER A 128 1.94 3.41 5.73
N MET A 129 3.14 3.00 6.17
CA MET A 129 4.23 2.57 5.30
C MET A 129 5.30 1.78 6.07
N GLY A 130 6.15 1.03 5.35
CA GLY A 130 7.35 0.42 5.92
C GLY A 130 8.58 1.34 5.90
N VAL A 131 9.59 0.99 6.69
CA VAL A 131 10.92 1.65 6.69
C VAL A 131 11.53 1.84 5.28
N PRO A 132 11.48 0.86 4.35
CA PRO A 132 12.03 1.07 2.99
C PRO A 132 11.36 2.22 2.22
N THR A 133 10.06 2.39 2.39
CA THR A 133 9.32 3.49 1.78
C THR A 133 9.69 4.80 2.45
N LEU A 134 9.81 4.83 3.77
CA LEU A 134 10.28 6.02 4.50
C LEU A 134 11.68 6.44 4.05
N GLN A 135 12.62 5.50 3.92
CA GLN A 135 13.95 5.75 3.36
C GLN A 135 13.87 6.43 1.99
N SER A 136 12.99 5.93 1.12
CA SER A 136 12.78 6.50 -0.21
C SER A 136 12.21 7.92 -0.18
N ILE A 137 11.39 8.27 0.81
CA ILE A 137 10.86 9.64 0.97
C ILE A 137 11.99 10.64 1.28
N PHE A 138 13.09 10.19 1.89
CA PHE A 138 14.27 11.00 2.17
C PHE A 138 15.30 11.04 1.03
N ASP A 139 15.01 10.40 -0.11
CA ASP A 139 15.87 10.45 -1.29
C ASP A 139 15.55 11.70 -2.14
N GLU A 140 16.49 12.64 -2.17
CA GLU A 140 16.33 13.95 -2.82
C GLU A 140 16.15 13.88 -4.34
N LYS A 141 16.51 12.75 -4.97
CA LYS A 141 16.34 12.58 -6.43
C LYS A 141 14.88 12.68 -6.87
N TYR A 142 13.93 12.44 -5.97
CA TYR A 142 12.49 12.53 -6.25
C TYR A 142 11.95 13.96 -6.21
N TYR A 143 12.77 14.96 -5.87
CA TYR A 143 12.34 16.35 -5.69
C TYR A 143 13.15 17.35 -6.52
N LEU A 144 13.86 16.87 -7.55
CA LEU A 144 14.65 17.72 -8.45
C LEU A 144 13.78 18.68 -9.28
N ASP A 145 12.48 18.38 -9.41
CA ASP A 145 11.48 19.23 -10.07
C ASP A 145 10.88 20.32 -9.16
N LEU A 146 11.24 20.34 -7.87
CA LEU A 146 10.77 21.34 -6.90
C LEU A 146 11.88 22.36 -6.62
N GLU A 147 11.55 23.65 -6.73
CA GLU A 147 12.52 24.74 -6.46
C GLU A 147 13.08 24.67 -5.04
N GLY A 148 12.25 24.34 -4.05
CA GLY A 148 12.67 24.14 -2.66
C GLY A 148 13.04 22.70 -2.31
N GLY A 149 13.14 21.81 -3.32
CA GLY A 149 13.58 20.42 -3.16
C GLY A 149 12.82 19.64 -2.08
N ILE A 150 13.56 18.89 -1.27
CA ILE A 150 12.99 18.07 -0.20
C ILE A 150 12.23 18.89 0.86
N LEU A 151 12.72 20.09 1.20
CA LEU A 151 12.07 20.93 2.20
C LEU A 151 10.70 21.41 1.73
N GLU A 152 10.57 21.75 0.45
CA GLU A 152 9.28 22.06 -0.15
C GLU A 152 8.34 20.85 -0.15
N SER A 153 8.84 19.66 -0.50
CA SER A 153 8.05 18.42 -0.46
C SER A 153 7.50 18.14 0.94
N PHE A 154 8.34 18.23 1.96
CA PHE A 154 7.94 17.98 3.35
C PHE A 154 7.02 19.08 3.89
N GLY A 155 7.27 20.35 3.55
CA GLY A 155 6.37 21.45 3.88
C GLY A 155 4.98 21.28 3.28
N ARG A 156 4.87 20.71 2.07
CA ARG A 156 3.58 20.35 1.45
C ARG A 156 2.94 19.12 2.10
N LEU A 157 3.72 18.09 2.44
CA LEU A 157 3.24 16.83 3.03
C LEU A 157 2.67 17.05 4.43
N PHE A 158 3.39 17.77 5.29
CA PHE A 158 3.02 18.01 6.69
C PHE A 158 2.35 19.37 6.92
N LYS A 159 1.82 19.99 5.85
CA LYS A 159 1.17 21.31 5.90
C LYS A 159 -0.03 21.36 6.86
N ASN A 160 -0.79 20.28 6.90
CA ASN A 160 -1.98 20.12 7.74
C ASN A 160 -1.81 18.91 8.68
N ASP A 161 -2.90 18.49 9.30
CA ASP A 161 -2.94 17.33 10.20
C ASP A 161 -2.70 16.01 9.47
N LEU A 162 -1.43 15.71 9.23
CA LEU A 162 -0.95 14.47 8.63
C LEU A 162 0.17 13.84 9.46
N LYS A 163 0.08 12.52 9.65
CA LYS A 163 1.10 11.73 10.33
C LYS A 163 1.50 10.51 9.51
N LEU A 164 2.79 10.17 9.51
CA LEU A 164 3.29 8.91 8.96
C LEU A 164 3.42 7.86 10.07
N TYR A 165 2.85 6.69 9.85
CA TYR A 165 3.02 5.51 10.70
C TYR A 165 3.97 4.54 10.01
N VAL A 166 5.01 4.11 10.70
CA VAL A 166 6.16 3.42 10.09
C VAL A 166 6.33 2.03 10.68
N TYR A 167 6.08 1.02 9.85
CA TYR A 167 6.28 -0.37 10.18
C TYR A 167 7.77 -0.76 10.08
N PRO A 168 8.29 -1.51 11.06
CA PRO A 168 9.72 -1.83 11.08
C PRO A 168 10.12 -2.80 9.97
N LEU A 169 11.42 -2.85 9.71
CA LEU A 169 12.04 -3.74 8.75
C LEU A 169 12.99 -4.68 9.47
N LEU A 170 12.84 -5.99 9.26
CA LEU A 170 13.87 -6.96 9.62
C LEU A 170 14.89 -7.05 8.49
N GLU A 171 16.13 -6.62 8.75
CA GLU A 171 17.19 -6.66 7.75
C GLU A 171 17.70 -8.08 7.53
N ALA A 172 17.42 -8.67 6.36
CA ALA A 172 17.72 -10.06 6.04
C ALA A 172 19.21 -10.45 6.21
N LYS A 173 20.14 -9.50 6.00
CA LYS A 173 21.59 -9.78 6.08
C LYS A 173 22.13 -9.82 7.50
N THR A 174 21.60 -8.97 8.37
CA THR A 174 22.15 -8.77 9.72
C THR A 174 21.23 -9.31 10.81
N GLY A 175 19.96 -9.60 10.48
CA GLY A 175 18.91 -9.89 11.45
C GLY A 175 18.50 -8.68 12.28
N SER A 176 18.97 -7.47 11.94
CA SER A 176 18.71 -6.27 12.74
C SER A 176 17.31 -5.72 12.47
N LEU A 177 16.60 -5.33 13.53
CA LEU A 177 15.31 -4.64 13.42
C LEU A 177 15.53 -3.13 13.24
N ILE A 178 15.19 -2.63 12.06
CA ILE A 178 15.20 -1.20 11.75
C ILE A 178 13.79 -0.65 12.00
N THR A 179 13.70 0.38 12.82
CA THR A 179 12.48 1.09 13.19
C THR A 179 12.59 2.55 12.75
N ALA A 180 11.50 3.32 12.84
CA ALA A 180 11.59 4.77 12.67
C ALA A 180 12.61 5.41 13.63
N GLY A 181 12.73 4.92 14.87
CA GLY A 181 13.61 5.50 15.87
C GLY A 181 15.10 5.31 15.60
N ASN A 182 15.50 4.28 14.84
CA ASN A 182 16.91 3.98 14.57
C ASN A 182 17.29 4.08 13.09
N LEU A 183 16.35 4.46 12.22
CA LEU A 183 16.62 4.67 10.81
C LEU A 183 17.68 5.76 10.61
N ARG A 184 18.69 5.46 9.78
CA ARG A 184 19.72 6.40 9.37
C ARG A 184 19.36 7.02 8.02
N VAL A 185 19.24 8.35 7.99
CA VAL A 185 19.12 9.16 6.78
C VAL A 185 20.47 9.79 6.42
N ALA A 186 20.56 10.45 5.25
CA ALA A 186 21.77 11.16 4.87
C ALA A 186 22.18 12.22 5.93
N PRO A 187 23.49 12.45 6.19
CA PRO A 187 23.94 13.29 7.29
C PRO A 187 23.38 14.71 7.30
N HIS A 188 23.14 15.32 6.14
CA HIS A 188 22.57 16.66 6.01
C HIS A 188 21.05 16.69 6.27
N LEU A 189 20.36 15.55 6.19
CA LEU A 189 18.92 15.41 6.47
C LEU A 189 18.61 14.99 7.92
N ARG A 190 19.65 14.68 8.73
CA ARG A 190 19.47 14.15 10.09
C ARG A 190 18.59 15.02 10.99
N HIS A 191 18.74 16.35 10.89
CA HIS A 191 18.03 17.31 11.74
C HIS A 191 16.59 17.48 11.29
N LEU A 192 16.34 17.43 9.97
CA LEU A 192 14.98 17.37 9.45
C LEU A 192 14.28 16.10 9.95
N TYR A 193 14.95 14.95 9.88
CA TYR A 193 14.38 13.70 10.38
C TYR A 193 14.10 13.72 11.88
N ALA A 194 15.06 14.20 12.68
CA ALA A 194 14.88 14.36 14.13
C ALA A 194 13.69 15.27 14.46
N TYR A 195 13.58 16.42 13.78
CA TYR A 195 12.44 17.32 13.95
C TYR A 195 11.09 16.61 13.70
N LEU A 196 10.99 15.82 12.63
CA LEU A 196 9.74 15.12 12.30
C LEU A 196 9.39 14.02 13.31
N LEU A 197 10.38 13.33 13.86
CA LEU A 197 10.18 12.34 14.92
C LEU A 197 9.77 13.00 16.24
N GLU A 198 10.51 14.03 16.68
CA GLU A 198 10.27 14.74 17.94
C GLU A 198 8.90 15.41 17.97
N ASN A 199 8.45 15.94 16.83
CA ASN A 199 7.12 16.54 16.67
C ASN A 199 6.02 15.51 16.36
N ARG A 200 6.35 14.20 16.42
CA ARG A 200 5.43 13.09 16.14
C ARG A 200 4.75 13.16 14.76
N LEU A 201 5.39 13.79 13.77
CA LEU A 201 4.94 13.76 12.37
C LEU A 201 5.27 12.42 11.72
N ILE A 202 6.31 11.75 12.23
CA ILE A 202 6.67 10.37 11.92
C ILE A 202 6.63 9.58 13.22
N GLU A 203 5.93 8.45 13.22
CA GLU A 203 5.77 7.60 14.40
C GLU A 203 5.97 6.13 14.04
N GLY A 204 6.85 5.45 14.77
CA GLY A 204 7.03 4.00 14.62
C GLY A 204 5.78 3.25 15.06
N MET A 205 5.40 2.21 14.33
CA MET A 205 4.33 1.31 14.73
C MET A 205 4.78 0.39 15.85
N ARG A 206 3.87 0.10 16.77
CA ARG A 206 4.01 -0.83 17.88
C ARG A 206 3.05 -2.01 17.70
N ASP A 207 3.24 -3.04 18.53
CA ASP A 207 2.36 -4.22 18.60
C ASP A 207 2.19 -4.95 17.25
N PHE A 208 3.24 -4.89 16.42
CA PHE A 208 3.32 -5.64 15.17
C PHE A 208 3.66 -7.11 15.43
N ASP A 209 3.23 -7.99 14.53
CA ASP A 209 3.52 -9.41 14.57
C ASP A 209 4.88 -9.67 13.91
N GLU A 210 5.86 -10.06 14.74
CA GLU A 210 7.22 -10.36 14.31
C GLU A 210 7.28 -11.47 13.25
N ALA A 211 6.33 -12.41 13.26
CA ALA A 211 6.28 -13.48 12.27
C ALA A 211 6.02 -12.95 10.84
N ASN A 212 5.37 -11.79 10.73
CA ASN A 212 5.10 -11.15 9.44
C ASN A 212 6.29 -10.34 8.90
N LEU A 213 7.31 -10.02 9.73
CA LEU A 213 8.44 -9.19 9.31
C LEU A 213 9.30 -9.83 8.20
N ALA A 214 9.30 -11.16 8.13
CA ALA A 214 10.01 -11.92 7.11
C ALA A 214 9.27 -11.96 5.76
N ILE A 215 7.99 -11.56 5.73
CA ILE A 215 7.17 -11.63 4.52
C ILE A 215 7.47 -10.43 3.62
N LEU A 216 7.93 -10.71 2.40
CA LEU A 216 8.18 -9.70 1.38
C LEU A 216 7.30 -9.99 0.16
N SER A 217 6.48 -9.03 -0.28
CA SER A 217 5.55 -9.25 -1.41
C SER A 217 6.25 -9.68 -2.70
N ARG A 218 7.50 -9.24 -2.92
CA ARG A 218 8.32 -9.69 -4.06
C ARG A 218 8.67 -11.18 -4.00
N ASP A 219 8.89 -11.72 -2.80
CA ASP A 219 9.25 -13.12 -2.60
C ASP A 219 8.00 -13.99 -2.73
N VAL A 220 6.86 -13.51 -2.19
CA VAL A 220 5.55 -14.13 -2.41
C VAL A 220 5.23 -14.25 -3.90
N LEU A 221 5.41 -13.16 -4.66
CA LEU A 221 5.20 -13.16 -6.11
C LEU A 221 6.13 -14.13 -6.83
N ALA A 222 7.40 -14.22 -6.42
CA ALA A 222 8.36 -15.15 -7.01
C ALA A 222 7.94 -16.61 -6.77
N ARG A 223 7.49 -16.94 -5.55
CA ARG A 223 7.01 -18.29 -5.19
C ARG A 223 5.74 -18.68 -5.94
N ILE A 224 4.77 -17.76 -6.08
CA ILE A 224 3.55 -17.97 -6.89
C ILE A 224 3.90 -18.40 -8.33
N ARG A 225 4.88 -17.72 -8.94
CA ARG A 225 5.31 -17.97 -10.32
C ARG A 225 6.14 -19.24 -10.48
N ALA A 226 6.83 -19.65 -9.41
CA ALA A 226 7.63 -20.87 -9.37
C ALA A 226 6.78 -22.13 -9.03
N GLY A 227 5.51 -21.96 -8.68
CA GLY A 227 4.65 -23.05 -8.20
C GLY A 227 5.06 -23.59 -6.84
N ASP A 228 5.67 -22.74 -5.99
CA ASP A 228 6.03 -23.08 -4.62
C ASP A 228 4.88 -22.72 -3.65
N ASP A 229 4.08 -23.69 -3.24
CA ASP A 229 2.88 -23.50 -2.42
C ASP A 229 3.13 -22.85 -1.04
N SER A 230 4.38 -22.70 -0.59
CA SER A 230 4.69 -22.00 0.67
C SER A 230 4.29 -20.52 0.69
N TRP A 231 3.96 -19.91 -0.47
CA TRP A 231 3.41 -18.55 -0.51
C TRP A 231 2.03 -18.43 0.13
N GLU A 232 1.26 -19.53 0.23
CA GLU A 232 -0.10 -19.52 0.79
C GLU A 232 -0.13 -19.09 2.26
N GLU A 233 0.91 -19.46 3.02
CA GLU A 233 1.04 -19.08 4.42
C GLU A 233 1.36 -17.59 4.60
N MET A 234 1.77 -16.90 3.53
CA MET A 234 2.18 -15.49 3.57
C MET A 234 1.06 -14.51 3.24
N VAL A 235 -0.10 -15.02 2.83
CA VAL A 235 -1.27 -14.23 2.44
C VAL A 235 -2.51 -14.65 3.25
N PRO A 236 -3.55 -13.81 3.31
CA PRO A 236 -4.83 -14.23 3.87
C PRO A 236 -5.43 -15.43 3.09
N PRO A 237 -6.14 -16.37 3.75
CA PRO A 237 -6.69 -17.55 3.08
C PRO A 237 -7.58 -17.23 1.87
N VAL A 238 -8.42 -16.19 1.96
CA VAL A 238 -9.27 -15.74 0.85
C VAL A 238 -8.45 -15.29 -0.36
N VAL A 239 -7.29 -14.68 -0.13
CA VAL A 239 -6.38 -14.23 -1.20
C VAL A 239 -5.76 -15.46 -1.89
N ALA A 240 -5.33 -16.46 -1.12
CA ALA A 240 -4.80 -17.70 -1.69
C ALA A 240 -5.83 -18.44 -2.57
N LEU A 241 -7.08 -18.54 -2.08
CA LEU A 241 -8.18 -19.13 -2.85
C LEU A 241 -8.43 -18.38 -4.17
N MET A 242 -8.47 -17.04 -4.13
CA MET A 242 -8.68 -16.23 -5.34
C MET A 242 -7.54 -16.35 -6.34
N ILE A 243 -6.29 -16.33 -5.87
CA ILE A 243 -5.11 -16.48 -6.73
C ILE A 243 -5.14 -17.83 -7.46
N LYS A 244 -5.43 -18.92 -6.75
CA LYS A 244 -5.53 -20.26 -7.33
C LYS A 244 -6.71 -20.37 -8.31
N ALA A 245 -7.91 -19.95 -7.89
CA ALA A 245 -9.13 -20.11 -8.68
C ALA A 245 -9.12 -19.30 -9.99
N ARG A 246 -8.48 -18.12 -9.98
CA ARG A 246 -8.44 -17.21 -11.13
C ARG A 246 -7.07 -17.17 -11.83
N GLN A 247 -6.13 -18.01 -11.40
CA GLN A 247 -4.76 -18.08 -11.92
C GLN A 247 -4.05 -16.71 -11.95
N LEU A 248 -4.20 -15.94 -10.87
CA LEU A 248 -3.67 -14.57 -10.79
C LEU A 248 -2.15 -14.58 -10.65
N PHE A 249 -1.52 -13.46 -11.03
CA PHE A 249 -0.07 -13.24 -10.90
C PHE A 249 0.82 -14.27 -11.62
N ASN A 250 0.29 -14.92 -12.66
CA ASN A 250 0.90 -16.03 -13.38
C ASN A 250 1.15 -17.25 -12.48
N TYR A 251 0.20 -17.55 -11.59
CA TYR A 251 0.22 -18.74 -10.77
C TYR A 251 0.40 -20.00 -11.62
N GLN A 252 1.41 -20.80 -11.25
CA GLN A 252 1.63 -22.13 -11.79
C GLN A 252 1.30 -23.15 -10.70
N PRO A 253 0.37 -24.09 -10.92
CA PRO A 253 0.09 -25.10 -9.92
C PRO A 253 1.30 -26.04 -9.77
N SER A 254 1.64 -26.36 -8.51
CA SER A 254 2.76 -27.26 -8.16
C SER A 254 2.63 -28.66 -8.78
N VAL A 255 1.39 -29.08 -9.04
CA VAL A 255 1.03 -30.27 -9.82
C VAL A 255 0.19 -29.83 -11.02
N PRO A 256 0.52 -30.23 -12.26
CA PRO A 256 -0.33 -29.93 -13.41
C PRO A 256 -1.73 -30.49 -13.18
N VAL A 257 -2.74 -29.61 -13.14
CA VAL A 257 -4.13 -30.06 -13.13
C VAL A 257 -4.37 -30.80 -14.44
N ALA A 258 -4.64 -32.10 -14.37
CA ALA A 258 -4.96 -32.90 -15.54
C ALA A 258 -6.10 -32.23 -16.31
N ALA A 259 -5.89 -31.98 -17.61
CA ALA A 259 -6.91 -31.40 -18.46
C ALA A 259 -8.20 -32.24 -18.35
N PRO A 260 -9.39 -31.61 -18.31
CA PRO A 260 -10.63 -32.38 -18.32
C PRO A 260 -10.65 -33.23 -19.59
N VAL A 261 -10.73 -34.54 -19.39
CA VAL A 261 -10.89 -35.51 -20.47
C VAL A 261 -12.16 -35.12 -21.22
N ARG A 262 -12.03 -34.65 -22.46
CA ARG A 262 -13.18 -34.57 -23.36
C ARG A 262 -13.69 -35.99 -23.53
N GLU A 263 -14.82 -36.31 -22.94
CA GLU A 263 -15.64 -37.45 -23.35
C GLU A 263 -15.98 -37.23 -24.82
N LEU A 264 -15.19 -37.81 -25.72
CA LEU A 264 -15.58 -37.99 -27.10
C LEU A 264 -16.59 -39.14 -27.10
N GLN A 265 -17.82 -38.73 -27.39
CA GLN A 265 -19.00 -39.53 -27.65
C GLN A 265 -18.69 -40.74 -28.52
N MET A 266 -19.30 -41.85 -28.10
CA MET A 266 -19.61 -43.04 -28.88
C MET A 266 -20.13 -42.67 -30.28
N ALA A 267 -19.45 -43.18 -31.32
CA ALA A 267 -20.03 -43.49 -32.62
C ALA A 267 -19.10 -44.45 -33.38
N GLY A 268 -19.54 -45.70 -33.58
CA GLY A 268 -18.86 -46.73 -34.38
C GLY A 268 -19.10 -48.12 -33.84
#